data_AF-A0A8K1C856-F1
#
_entry.id   AF-A0A8K1C856-F1
#
_cell.length_a   1.000
_cell.length_b   1.000
_cell.length_c   1.000
_cell.angle_alpha   90.00
_cell.angle_beta   90.00
_cell.angle_gamma   90.00
#
_symmetry.space_group_name_H-M   'P 1'
#
loop_
_entity.id
_entity.type
_entity.pdbx_description
1 polymer ?
#
loop_
_entity_poly.entity_id
_entity_poly.type
_entity_poly.pdbx_seq_one_letter_code
_entity_poly.pdbx_strand_id
1 'polypeptide(L)'
;MISTKLLCLTFALLGAARAEDNSTVDRSQVHMPHAKMAQEVGSNTTIKESSAVAAVHPAEVESHPAMLAMAASREVELYNNCPYEVNYKYTPGFNTPVNAFFPIPGPGPNGYKLKAQERHTASFINTWSGNVGVCKGDSCETGAACTGGCGVANGGPMTRAEWTFVPGGTDYYDVTVINGVNIPVKLEPLDVQYNSNDPYKCGAPGKVLDVVPGSGCSWDYAKFQNDFHYNAVTGGSGKKCGAPGDCGNGEVCGYKFVPGVGLGMYCGKRYGFYSANQVCALDGGNKHFKCDESAGDATGLKIRDIHGCVGPQYLSGYQPASKGKDGEACGCTDWQDRGVKVFNTPPTEKCKAVNPKWIEKIVPTLDFLKKACPTTYTYPYDDMTSTFVCGGEKKYRITFCPMGDPISA
;
A
#
# COMPACT_ATOMS: atom_id res chain seq x y z
N MET A 1 -16.14 -23.10 -20.06
CA MET A 1 -14.71 -22.73 -20.06
C MET A 1 -14.59 -21.37 -20.75
N ILE A 2 -13.75 -20.46 -20.20
CA ILE A 2 -13.57 -19.03 -20.56
C ILE A 2 -14.69 -18.13 -20.00
N SER A 3 -14.50 -16.99 -19.31
CA SER A 3 -13.39 -16.29 -18.63
C SER A 3 -14.05 -15.14 -17.86
N THR A 4 -13.86 -15.04 -16.54
CA THR A 4 -14.48 -14.01 -15.68
C THR A 4 -13.48 -12.89 -15.42
N LYS A 5 -13.44 -11.88 -16.30
CA LYS A 5 -12.73 -10.60 -16.08
C LYS A 5 -13.51 -9.47 -16.76
N LEU A 6 -14.57 -8.97 -16.11
CA LEU A 6 -15.12 -7.64 -16.39
C LEU A 6 -16.17 -7.32 -15.33
N LEU A 7 -15.85 -6.50 -14.32
CA LEU A 7 -16.84 -5.73 -13.59
C LEU A 7 -16.17 -4.57 -12.85
N CYS A 8 -15.79 -3.55 -13.62
CA CYS A 8 -15.53 -2.21 -13.08
C CYS A 8 -15.69 -1.20 -14.22
N LEU A 9 -16.92 -0.99 -14.70
CA LEU A 9 -17.29 0.17 -15.53
C LEU A 9 -18.82 0.23 -15.62
N THR A 10 -19.45 1.27 -15.05
CA THR A 10 -20.33 2.22 -15.79
C THR A 10 -21.14 3.14 -14.84
N PHE A 11 -21.37 4.35 -15.36
CA PHE A 11 -22.28 5.44 -14.96
C PHE A 11 -21.75 6.53 -14.00
N ALA A 12 -21.51 7.74 -14.51
CA ALA A 12 -22.57 8.74 -14.75
C ALA A 12 -22.06 10.00 -15.48
N LEU A 13 -22.92 10.55 -16.35
CA LEU A 13 -22.83 11.85 -17.02
C LEU A 13 -23.91 12.78 -16.41
N LEU A 14 -23.69 14.09 -16.53
CA LEU A 14 -24.55 15.26 -16.24
C LEU A 14 -24.39 15.96 -14.88
N GLY A 15 -24.00 17.24 -14.94
CA GLY A 15 -24.30 18.25 -13.93
C GLY A 15 -23.24 19.36 -13.79
N ALA A 16 -23.21 20.31 -14.73
CA ALA A 16 -22.34 21.48 -14.67
C ALA A 16 -22.81 22.53 -13.63
N ALA A 17 -21.87 23.17 -12.91
CA ALA A 17 -22.09 24.53 -12.37
C ALA A 17 -20.78 25.32 -12.17
N ARG A 18 -20.88 26.57 -12.64
CA ARG A 18 -19.99 27.75 -12.66
C ARG A 18 -19.00 27.98 -11.50
N ALA A 19 -17.89 28.60 -11.89
CA ALA A 19 -16.86 29.21 -11.05
C ALA A 19 -17.29 30.54 -10.44
N GLU A 20 -16.87 30.80 -9.20
CA GLU A 20 -16.55 32.13 -8.68
C GLU A 20 -15.30 32.07 -7.79
N ASP A 21 -14.55 33.15 -7.84
CA ASP A 21 -13.18 33.38 -7.38
C ASP A 21 -13.21 34.18 -6.07
N ASN A 22 -12.63 33.69 -4.96
CA ASN A 22 -11.95 34.55 -3.97
C ASN A 22 -11.18 33.76 -2.89
N SER A 23 -10.02 34.32 -2.57
CA SER A 23 -9.05 33.98 -1.53
C SER A 23 -9.59 33.72 -0.11
N THR A 24 -9.35 32.50 0.39
CA THR A 24 -8.99 32.16 1.78
C THR A 24 -8.49 30.72 1.78
N VAL A 25 -7.28 30.45 2.27
CA VAL A 25 -6.73 29.08 2.37
C VAL A 25 -7.44 28.36 3.53
N ASP A 26 -8.55 27.69 3.23
CA ASP A 26 -9.21 26.76 4.14
C ASP A 26 -8.47 25.41 4.13
N ARG A 27 -8.01 24.98 5.31
CA ARG A 27 -7.28 23.72 5.54
C ARG A 27 -8.20 22.48 5.52
N SER A 28 -9.47 22.61 5.13
CA SER A 28 -10.44 21.52 5.03
C SER A 28 -10.32 20.64 3.77
N GLN A 29 -9.36 20.92 2.88
CA GLN A 29 -9.23 20.31 1.54
C GLN A 29 -8.03 19.36 1.37
N VAL A 30 -7.46 18.80 2.45
CA VAL A 30 -6.41 17.75 2.34
C VAL A 30 -7.06 16.45 1.84
N HIS A 31 -7.31 16.39 0.54
CA HIS A 31 -7.94 15.28 -0.16
C HIS A 31 -7.01 14.07 -0.22
N MET A 32 -7.51 12.91 0.24
CA MET A 32 -6.89 11.59 0.10
C MET A 32 -6.50 11.30 -1.37
N PRO A 33 -5.21 11.25 -1.72
CA PRO A 33 -4.79 11.19 -3.13
C PRO A 33 -5.04 9.83 -3.79
N HIS A 34 -5.02 8.73 -3.03
CA HIS A 34 -5.06 7.38 -3.62
C HIS A 34 -6.45 6.96 -4.12
N ALA A 35 -7.53 7.55 -3.62
CA ALA A 35 -8.90 7.19 -4.01
C ALA A 35 -9.50 8.08 -5.12
N LYS A 36 -9.04 9.34 -5.26
CA LYS A 36 -9.73 10.33 -6.12
C LYS A 36 -9.22 10.46 -7.55
N MET A 37 -8.02 9.98 -7.89
CA MET A 37 -7.46 10.13 -9.24
C MET A 37 -8.10 9.21 -10.30
N ALA A 38 -9.07 8.37 -9.95
CA ALA A 38 -9.75 7.48 -10.90
C ALA A 38 -10.93 8.12 -11.65
N GLN A 39 -11.33 9.37 -11.35
CA GLN A 39 -12.63 9.89 -11.80
C GLN A 39 -12.62 11.15 -12.68
N GLU A 40 -11.47 11.80 -12.92
CA GLU A 40 -11.42 13.08 -13.67
C GLU A 40 -10.33 13.11 -14.75
N VAL A 41 -10.44 12.26 -15.78
CA VAL A 41 -9.84 12.56 -17.10
C VAL A 41 -10.82 12.12 -18.19
N GLY A 42 -11.70 13.04 -18.58
CA GLY A 42 -12.67 12.82 -19.64
C GLY A 42 -12.88 14.07 -20.49
N SER A 43 -12.50 13.97 -21.77
CA SER A 43 -12.96 14.76 -22.91
C SER A 43 -12.30 16.12 -23.18
N ASN A 44 -11.43 16.17 -24.20
CA ASN A 44 -11.77 16.70 -25.53
C ASN A 44 -10.50 17.01 -26.32
N THR A 45 -10.16 16.17 -27.31
CA THR A 45 -9.51 16.66 -28.53
C THR A 45 -9.76 15.68 -29.68
N THR A 46 -10.65 16.05 -30.59
CA THR A 46 -10.85 15.36 -31.87
C THR A 46 -9.78 15.86 -32.83
N ILE A 47 -8.81 15.01 -33.21
CA ILE A 47 -7.90 15.31 -34.31
C ILE A 47 -8.62 14.97 -35.61
N LYS A 48 -8.92 15.99 -36.44
CA LYS A 48 -9.31 15.83 -37.83
C LYS A 48 -8.08 15.42 -38.64
N GLU A 49 -8.13 14.30 -39.34
CA GLU A 49 -7.17 13.97 -40.39
C GLU A 49 -7.36 14.91 -41.58
N SER A 50 -6.26 15.49 -42.05
CA SER A 50 -6.18 16.24 -43.29
C SER A 50 -4.98 15.71 -44.08
N SER A 51 -5.26 14.95 -45.13
CA SER A 51 -4.28 14.52 -46.13
C SER A 51 -3.81 15.71 -46.96
N ALA A 52 -2.51 16.02 -46.90
CA ALA A 52 -1.85 16.80 -47.94
C ALA A 52 -0.41 16.29 -48.09
N VAL A 53 -0.15 15.67 -49.24
CA VAL A 53 1.19 15.28 -49.69
C VAL A 53 1.79 16.47 -50.43
N ALA A 54 2.90 17.02 -49.94
CA ALA A 54 3.75 17.93 -50.70
C ALA A 54 5.21 17.49 -50.54
N ALA A 55 5.83 17.13 -51.67
CA ALA A 55 7.23 16.76 -51.76
C ALA A 55 8.12 18.01 -51.73
N VAL A 56 9.19 17.99 -50.92
CA VAL A 56 10.28 18.98 -50.98
C VAL A 56 11.62 18.24 -50.84
N HIS A 57 12.58 18.65 -51.69
CA HIS A 57 13.92 18.11 -51.91
C HIS A 57 14.84 18.10 -50.66
N PRO A 58 15.90 17.26 -50.63
CA PRO A 58 16.79 17.15 -49.48
C PRO A 58 17.74 18.36 -49.41
N ALA A 59 17.64 19.13 -48.33
CA ALA A 59 18.68 20.04 -47.88
C ALA A 59 19.45 19.38 -46.73
N GLU A 60 20.78 19.47 -46.77
CA GLU A 60 21.70 18.93 -45.76
C GLU A 60 21.33 19.39 -44.34
N VAL A 61 21.15 18.43 -43.44
CA VAL A 61 20.98 18.69 -42.00
C VAL A 61 22.34 18.59 -41.34
N GLU A 62 22.93 19.74 -41.00
CA GLU A 62 24.04 19.81 -40.06
C GLU A 62 23.62 19.21 -38.71
N SER A 63 24.36 18.20 -38.25
CA SER A 63 24.11 17.53 -36.98
C SER A 63 24.44 18.44 -35.81
N HIS A 64 23.46 19.21 -35.35
CA HIS A 64 23.45 19.73 -33.99
C HIS A 64 23.22 18.55 -33.05
N PRO A 65 24.08 18.31 -32.04
CA PRO A 65 23.77 17.33 -31.02
C PRO A 65 22.51 17.82 -30.31
N ALA A 66 21.39 17.14 -30.55
CA ALA A 66 20.21 17.29 -29.72
C ALA A 66 20.65 16.95 -28.30
N MET A 67 20.85 17.98 -27.49
CA MET A 67 21.01 17.84 -26.06
C MET A 67 19.68 17.26 -25.58
N LEU A 68 19.63 15.93 -25.48
CA LEU A 68 18.50 15.18 -24.97
C LEU A 68 18.25 15.73 -23.57
N ALA A 69 17.20 16.55 -23.41
CA ALA A 69 16.80 17.03 -22.11
C ALA A 69 16.54 15.79 -21.25
N MET A 70 17.42 15.53 -20.28
CA MET A 70 17.16 14.53 -19.25
C MET A 70 15.82 14.92 -18.64
N ALA A 71 14.76 14.13 -18.83
CA ALA A 71 13.55 14.34 -18.07
C ALA A 71 13.94 14.25 -16.60
N ALA A 72 13.46 15.22 -15.82
CA ALA A 72 13.79 15.28 -14.43
C ALA A 72 13.38 13.96 -13.75
N SER A 73 14.32 13.38 -13.00
CA SER A 73 14.20 12.09 -12.35
C SER A 73 14.40 12.20 -10.85
N ARG A 74 13.84 11.23 -10.13
CA ARG A 74 13.98 11.09 -8.68
C ARG A 74 14.75 9.84 -8.34
N GLU A 75 15.68 9.98 -7.41
CA GLU A 75 16.46 8.86 -6.91
C GLU A 75 15.79 8.27 -5.66
N VAL A 76 15.63 6.96 -5.68
CA VAL A 76 15.27 6.16 -4.50
C VAL A 76 16.40 5.19 -4.23
N GLU A 77 17.03 5.32 -3.06
CA GLU A 77 18.03 4.38 -2.57
C GLU A 77 17.35 3.25 -1.78
N LEU A 78 17.62 2.01 -2.15
CA LEU A 78 17.21 0.83 -1.42
C LEU A 78 18.40 0.35 -0.60
N TYR A 79 18.20 0.15 0.70
CA TYR A 79 19.21 -0.35 1.62
C TYR A 79 18.70 -1.61 2.32
N ASN A 80 19.40 -2.72 2.12
CA ASN A 80 19.10 -3.95 2.84
C ASN A 80 19.89 -4.02 4.15
N ASN A 81 19.27 -3.64 5.27
CA ASN A 81 19.84 -3.84 6.60
C ASN A 81 19.45 -5.20 7.23
N CYS A 82 18.76 -6.06 6.49
CA CYS A 82 18.46 -7.41 6.96
C CYS A 82 19.75 -8.25 6.99
N PRO A 83 19.83 -9.28 7.86
CA PRO A 83 20.99 -10.18 7.91
C PRO A 83 21.00 -11.22 6.76
N TYR A 84 20.14 -11.06 5.75
CA TYR A 84 19.94 -12.00 4.65
C TYR A 84 19.63 -11.26 3.34
N GLU A 85 19.75 -11.96 2.21
CA GLU A 85 19.33 -11.44 0.90
C GLU A 85 17.81 -11.24 0.85
N VAL A 86 17.41 -10.10 0.30
CA VAL A 86 16.00 -9.80 0.02
C VAL A 86 15.75 -9.76 -1.48
N ASN A 87 14.53 -10.09 -1.87
CA ASN A 87 14.02 -9.84 -3.22
C ASN A 87 13.02 -8.69 -3.14
N TYR A 88 13.14 -7.70 -4.02
CA TYR A 88 12.24 -6.55 -4.08
C TYR A 88 11.73 -6.31 -5.49
N LYS A 89 10.59 -5.63 -5.62
CA LYS A 89 9.99 -5.32 -6.92
C LYS A 89 9.24 -3.99 -6.90
N TYR A 90 9.46 -3.21 -7.96
CA TYR A 90 8.71 -2.01 -8.25
C TYR A 90 7.39 -2.35 -8.93
N THR A 91 6.31 -1.73 -8.46
CA THR A 91 4.97 -1.88 -9.04
C THR A 91 4.40 -0.49 -9.31
N PRO A 92 4.21 -0.09 -10.58
CA PRO A 92 3.47 1.12 -10.91
C PRO A 92 2.01 1.03 -10.46
N GLY A 93 1.43 2.16 -10.06
CA GLY A 93 0.01 2.31 -9.75
C GLY A 93 -0.89 2.34 -11.00
N PHE A 94 -2.20 2.21 -10.80
CA PHE A 94 -3.19 2.00 -11.87
C PHE A 94 -3.28 3.08 -12.97
N ASN A 95 -2.67 4.26 -12.77
CA ASN A 95 -2.72 5.40 -13.71
C ASN A 95 -1.33 5.95 -14.10
N THR A 96 -0.22 5.27 -13.79
CA THR A 96 1.08 5.74 -14.30
C THR A 96 1.17 5.47 -15.80
N PRO A 97 1.52 6.45 -16.63
CA PRO A 97 1.82 6.19 -18.03
C PRO A 97 2.99 5.20 -18.11
N VAL A 98 2.70 3.94 -18.45
CA VAL A 98 3.72 2.89 -18.64
C VAL A 98 4.63 3.15 -19.85
N ASN A 99 4.37 4.25 -20.59
CA ASN A 99 5.06 4.65 -21.81
C ASN A 99 6.00 5.86 -21.62
N ALA A 100 6.31 6.27 -20.39
CA ALA A 100 7.26 7.35 -20.17
C ALA A 100 8.68 6.92 -20.62
N PHE A 101 9.29 7.73 -21.48
CA PHE A 101 10.51 7.49 -22.27
C PHE A 101 11.83 7.34 -21.48
N PHE A 102 11.75 7.05 -20.17
CA PHE A 102 12.89 6.84 -19.27
C PHE A 102 12.77 5.44 -18.68
N PRO A 103 13.88 4.72 -18.41
CA PRO A 103 13.78 3.42 -17.79
C PRO A 103 13.27 3.60 -16.36
N ILE A 104 11.95 3.49 -16.17
CA ILE A 104 11.40 2.93 -14.94
C ILE A 104 12.08 1.56 -14.82
N PRO A 105 12.65 1.19 -13.66
CA PRO A 105 13.19 -0.14 -13.50
C PRO A 105 12.07 -1.15 -13.79
N GLY A 106 12.11 -1.73 -14.99
CA GLY A 106 11.06 -2.60 -15.46
C GLY A 106 11.05 -3.83 -14.58
N PRO A 107 9.89 -4.32 -14.11
CA PRO A 107 9.85 -5.48 -13.24
C PRO A 107 10.47 -6.67 -13.99
N GLY A 108 11.68 -7.08 -13.60
CA GLY A 108 12.14 -8.42 -13.93
C GLY A 108 11.09 -9.42 -13.46
N PRO A 109 10.84 -10.52 -14.19
CA PRO A 109 9.80 -11.49 -13.82
C PRO A 109 9.97 -12.00 -12.37
N ASN A 110 11.21 -12.00 -11.86
CA ASN A 110 11.59 -12.53 -10.55
C ASN A 110 11.93 -11.44 -9.51
N GLY A 111 11.70 -10.16 -9.81
CA GLY A 111 12.17 -9.05 -8.96
C GLY A 111 13.70 -8.87 -9.01
N TYR A 112 14.22 -8.09 -8.07
CA TYR A 112 15.64 -7.77 -7.92
C TYR A 112 16.16 -8.27 -6.58
N LYS A 113 17.37 -8.84 -6.59
CA LYS A 113 18.07 -9.29 -5.39
C LYS A 113 18.87 -8.13 -4.79
N LEU A 114 18.91 -8.04 -3.46
CA LEU A 114 19.77 -7.14 -2.72
C LEU A 114 20.41 -7.91 -1.56
N LYS A 115 21.73 -8.07 -1.56
CA LYS A 115 22.45 -8.80 -0.51
C LYS A 115 22.37 -8.04 0.81
N ALA A 116 22.65 -8.74 1.91
CA ALA A 116 22.76 -8.11 3.22
C ALA A 116 23.78 -6.96 3.16
N GLN A 117 23.40 -5.82 3.72
CA GLN A 117 24.18 -4.57 3.76
C GLN A 117 24.42 -3.88 2.41
N GLU A 118 23.81 -4.37 1.33
CA GLU A 118 23.93 -3.75 0.01
C GLU A 118 22.98 -2.55 -0.15
N ARG A 119 23.40 -1.59 -0.99
CA ARG A 119 22.58 -0.45 -1.42
C ARG A 119 22.42 -0.47 -2.93
N HIS A 120 21.25 -0.06 -3.40
CA HIS A 120 20.96 0.11 -4.82
C HIS A 120 20.14 1.37 -5.04
N THR A 121 20.54 2.23 -5.98
CA THR A 121 19.79 3.44 -6.32
C THR A 121 19.05 3.24 -7.64
N ALA A 122 17.73 3.48 -7.62
CA ALA A 122 16.89 3.49 -8.79
C ALA A 122 16.44 4.91 -9.14
N SER A 123 16.33 5.20 -10.43
CA SER A 123 15.79 6.45 -10.95
C SER A 123 14.33 6.27 -11.37
N PHE A 124 13.48 7.18 -10.96
CA PHE A 124 12.05 7.25 -11.31
C PHE A 124 11.78 8.56 -12.05
N ILE A 125 10.75 8.59 -12.88
CA ILE A 125 10.26 9.86 -13.44
C ILE A 125 9.68 10.74 -12.32
N ASN A 126 9.79 12.07 -12.46
CA ASN A 126 9.29 13.02 -11.44
C ASN A 126 7.78 12.98 -11.20
N THR A 127 7.00 12.40 -12.12
CA THR A 127 5.56 12.13 -11.95
C THR A 127 5.34 10.62 -11.91
N TRP A 128 5.38 10.03 -10.72
CA TRP A 128 5.21 8.59 -10.57
C TRP A 128 4.40 8.26 -9.33
N SER A 129 3.58 7.22 -9.40
CA SER A 129 2.93 6.66 -8.24
C SER A 129 2.98 5.14 -8.30
N GLY A 130 3.28 4.52 -7.17
CA GLY A 130 3.44 3.09 -7.09
C GLY A 130 4.08 2.69 -5.78
N ASN A 131 4.58 1.46 -5.74
CA ASN A 131 5.19 0.90 -4.56
C ASN A 131 6.41 0.02 -4.83
N VAL A 132 7.20 -0.18 -3.77
CA VAL A 132 8.21 -1.23 -3.68
C VAL A 132 7.77 -2.20 -2.60
N GLY A 133 7.51 -3.43 -3.01
CA GLY A 133 7.34 -4.54 -2.09
C GLY A 133 8.65 -5.33 -1.95
N VAL A 134 8.89 -5.89 -0.77
CA VAL A 134 10.06 -6.72 -0.46
C VAL A 134 9.64 -8.08 0.10
N CYS A 135 10.44 -9.12 -0.10
CA CYS A 135 10.28 -10.45 0.48
C CYS A 135 11.64 -11.07 0.82
N LYS A 136 11.62 -12.11 1.67
CA LYS A 136 12.82 -12.83 2.12
C LYS A 136 13.14 -13.98 1.17
N GLY A 137 14.28 -13.92 0.46
CA GLY A 137 14.67 -14.95 -0.51
C GLY A 137 13.55 -15.29 -1.51
N ASP A 138 13.44 -16.56 -1.90
CA ASP A 138 12.48 -17.03 -2.93
C ASP A 138 11.01 -17.05 -2.45
N SER A 139 10.68 -16.46 -1.30
CA SER A 139 9.28 -16.29 -0.85
C SER A 139 8.44 -15.41 -1.78
N CYS A 140 9.08 -14.69 -2.72
CA CYS A 140 8.41 -14.02 -3.82
C CYS A 140 7.87 -14.99 -4.89
N GLU A 141 8.33 -16.25 -4.93
CA GLU A 141 8.05 -17.19 -6.01
C GLU A 141 6.76 -18.01 -5.84
N THR A 142 6.14 -18.03 -4.65
CA THR A 142 4.88 -18.79 -4.43
C THR A 142 3.65 -18.13 -5.03
N GLY A 143 3.79 -17.39 -6.14
CA GLY A 143 2.71 -16.55 -6.66
C GLY A 143 2.50 -15.29 -5.84
N ALA A 144 3.44 -14.94 -4.96
CA ALA A 144 3.63 -13.65 -4.25
C ALA A 144 3.93 -12.49 -5.24
N ALA A 145 3.40 -12.60 -6.47
CA ALA A 145 3.71 -11.69 -7.55
C ALA A 145 3.29 -10.31 -7.10
N CYS A 146 4.29 -9.43 -6.98
CA CYS A 146 4.16 -8.01 -6.74
C CYS A 146 3.45 -7.38 -7.96
N THR A 147 2.16 -7.69 -8.10
CA THR A 147 1.27 -7.31 -9.17
C THR A 147 -0.04 -6.94 -8.50
N GLY A 148 -0.29 -5.64 -8.44
CA GLY A 148 -1.43 -5.04 -7.78
C GLY A 148 -0.98 -3.79 -7.03
N GLY A 149 -1.65 -2.66 -7.26
CA GLY A 149 -1.51 -1.44 -6.46
C GLY A 149 -1.97 -1.67 -5.01
N CYS A 150 -2.78 -0.77 -4.46
CA CYS A 150 -3.35 -0.87 -3.10
C CYS A 150 -4.30 -2.08 -2.86
N GLY A 151 -4.24 -3.12 -3.71
CA GLY A 151 -5.05 -4.33 -3.67
C GLY A 151 -4.28 -5.59 -3.28
N VAL A 152 -5.05 -6.66 -3.06
CA VAL A 152 -4.65 -8.04 -2.76
C VAL A 152 -3.37 -8.43 -3.48
N ALA A 153 -2.30 -8.74 -2.74
CA ALA A 153 -1.13 -9.37 -3.34
C ALA A 153 -1.54 -10.79 -3.76
N ASN A 154 -1.30 -11.22 -5.00
CA ASN A 154 -1.26 -12.66 -5.22
C ASN A 154 -0.18 -13.19 -4.26
N GLY A 155 -0.47 -14.16 -3.38
CA GLY A 155 0.53 -15.05 -2.76
C GLY A 155 1.02 -14.86 -1.31
N GLY A 156 1.04 -13.67 -0.68
CA GLY A 156 1.62 -13.54 0.67
C GLY A 156 1.46 -12.20 1.37
N PRO A 157 1.76 -12.12 2.69
CA PRO A 157 1.90 -10.83 3.35
C PRO A 157 3.12 -10.09 2.83
N MET A 158 2.99 -8.79 2.66
CA MET A 158 4.02 -7.97 2.06
C MET A 158 3.94 -6.55 2.60
N THR A 159 4.98 -6.14 3.33
CA THR A 159 5.21 -4.74 3.65
C THR A 159 5.64 -4.01 2.37
N ARG A 160 5.06 -2.85 2.10
CA ARG A 160 5.47 -2.03 0.94
C ARG A 160 5.72 -0.59 1.33
N ALA A 161 6.63 0.05 0.61
CA ALA A 161 6.81 1.50 0.60
C ALA A 161 6.05 2.07 -0.60
N GLU A 162 5.21 3.07 -0.40
CA GLU A 162 4.37 3.66 -1.46
C GLU A 162 4.66 5.16 -1.61
N TRP A 163 4.49 5.67 -2.83
CA TRP A 163 4.66 7.08 -3.14
C TRP A 163 3.69 7.57 -4.21
N THR A 164 3.48 8.87 -4.18
CA THR A 164 3.02 9.70 -5.29
C THR A 164 3.95 10.91 -5.38
N PHE A 165 4.81 10.91 -6.40
CA PHE A 165 5.70 12.03 -6.71
C PHE A 165 4.95 13.10 -7.49
N VAL A 166 5.01 14.33 -7.00
CA VAL A 166 4.36 15.49 -7.62
C VAL A 166 5.44 16.49 -8.06
N PRO A 167 5.66 16.72 -9.37
CA PRO A 167 6.66 17.67 -9.86
C PRO A 167 6.40 19.08 -9.33
N GLY A 168 7.43 19.71 -8.76
CA GLY A 168 7.33 21.04 -8.15
C GLY A 168 6.34 21.17 -6.98
N GLY A 169 5.74 20.05 -6.55
CA GLY A 169 4.65 20.02 -5.57
C GLY A 169 5.05 19.33 -4.28
N THR A 170 4.04 18.76 -3.62
CA THR A 170 4.20 17.97 -2.40
C THR A 170 4.04 16.51 -2.73
N ASP A 171 5.03 15.72 -2.35
CA ASP A 171 4.94 14.27 -2.43
C ASP A 171 4.08 13.72 -1.31
N TYR A 172 3.45 12.58 -1.59
CA TYR A 172 2.72 11.78 -0.61
C TYR A 172 3.35 10.41 -0.55
N TYR A 173 3.59 9.90 0.64
CA TYR A 173 4.23 8.61 0.81
C TYR A 173 3.90 7.96 2.14
N ASP A 174 4.03 6.64 2.17
CA ASP A 174 3.66 5.83 3.32
C ASP A 174 4.36 4.46 3.28
N VAL A 175 4.26 3.74 4.39
CA VAL A 175 4.55 2.30 4.44
C VAL A 175 3.23 1.60 4.71
N THR A 176 2.90 0.62 3.89
CA THR A 176 1.65 -0.12 3.96
C THR A 176 1.86 -1.57 4.41
N VAL A 177 0.92 -2.04 5.21
CA VAL A 177 0.79 -3.43 5.67
C VAL A 177 -0.63 -3.96 5.41
N ILE A 178 -1.33 -3.38 4.43
CA ILE A 178 -2.69 -3.77 4.01
C ILE A 178 -2.79 -5.27 3.71
N ASN A 179 -1.74 -5.84 3.11
CA ASN A 179 -1.69 -7.28 2.79
C ASN A 179 -1.13 -8.14 3.93
N GLY A 180 -0.74 -7.51 5.04
CA GLY A 180 0.06 -8.11 6.10
C GLY A 180 1.52 -7.66 6.06
N VAL A 181 2.33 -8.25 6.91
CA VAL A 181 3.73 -7.87 7.15
C VAL A 181 4.65 -9.09 6.99
N ASN A 182 5.82 -8.89 6.40
CA ASN A 182 6.84 -9.92 6.26
C ASN A 182 8.22 -9.43 6.71
N ILE A 183 8.61 -8.23 6.27
CA ILE A 183 9.88 -7.59 6.61
C ILE A 183 9.58 -6.17 7.13
N PRO A 184 10.25 -5.70 8.19
CA PRO A 184 10.17 -4.30 8.61
C PRO A 184 10.69 -3.35 7.52
N VAL A 185 9.96 -2.29 7.20
CA VAL A 185 10.35 -1.32 6.17
C VAL A 185 10.28 0.08 6.73
N LYS A 186 11.35 0.86 6.57
CA LYS A 186 11.34 2.31 6.79
C LYS A 186 11.45 3.01 5.44
N LEU A 187 10.65 4.06 5.24
CA LEU A 187 10.78 4.97 4.11
C LEU A 187 11.07 6.37 4.63
N GLU A 188 12.08 7.06 4.10
CA GLU A 188 12.43 8.42 4.52
C GLU A 188 12.88 9.28 3.33
N PRO A 189 12.49 10.56 3.26
CA PRO A 189 13.17 11.52 2.39
C PRO A 189 14.60 11.77 2.89
N LEU A 190 15.51 12.01 1.94
CA LEU A 190 16.89 12.40 2.18
C LEU A 190 17.04 13.91 2.04
N ASP A 191 18.14 14.45 2.58
CA ASP A 191 18.51 15.87 2.50
C ASP A 191 17.42 16.82 3.05
N VAL A 192 16.67 16.34 4.04
CA VAL A 192 15.67 17.12 4.78
C VAL A 192 16.07 17.26 6.25
N GLN A 193 15.66 18.37 6.85
CA GLN A 193 15.71 18.52 8.30
C GLN A 193 14.45 17.89 8.91
N TYR A 194 14.63 16.87 9.73
CA TYR A 194 13.52 16.22 10.43
C TYR A 194 12.86 17.20 11.41
N ASN A 195 11.55 17.40 11.27
CA ASN A 195 10.78 18.22 12.19
C ASN A 195 10.14 17.33 13.26
N SER A 196 10.72 17.30 14.46
CA SER A 196 10.15 16.56 15.59
C SER A 196 8.78 17.09 16.04
N ASN A 197 8.40 18.32 15.69
CA ASN A 197 7.08 18.86 16.01
C ASN A 197 5.99 18.45 15.00
N ASP A 198 6.38 17.88 13.86
CA ASP A 198 5.46 17.39 12.84
C ASP A 198 6.14 16.24 12.06
N PRO A 199 6.18 15.03 12.63
CA PRO A 199 6.83 13.88 12.02
C PRO A 199 6.17 13.49 10.69
N TYR A 200 4.94 13.94 10.40
CA TYR A 200 4.27 13.67 9.12
C TYR A 200 4.78 14.56 7.98
N LYS A 201 5.48 15.66 8.29
CA LYS A 201 6.15 16.50 7.31
C LYS A 201 7.62 16.10 7.15
N CYS A 202 7.93 15.52 6.00
CA CYS A 202 9.26 15.04 5.64
C CYS A 202 9.86 14.07 6.67
N GLY A 203 9.03 13.34 7.41
CA GLY A 203 9.49 12.31 8.33
C GLY A 203 9.49 10.91 7.71
N ALA A 204 9.58 9.90 8.58
CA ALA A 204 9.91 8.54 8.17
C ALA A 204 8.92 7.51 8.71
N PRO A 205 7.89 7.11 7.93
CA PRO A 205 7.06 5.96 8.28
C PRO A 205 7.91 4.69 8.42
N GLY A 206 7.55 3.84 9.39
CA GLY A 206 8.26 2.60 9.68
C GLY A 206 9.47 2.75 10.60
N LYS A 207 9.74 3.98 11.08
CA LYS A 207 10.78 4.29 12.07
C LYS A 207 10.19 4.26 13.48
N VAL A 208 11.03 4.02 14.50
CA VAL A 208 10.74 4.47 15.86
C VAL A 208 10.71 5.99 15.88
N LEU A 209 9.60 6.54 16.35
CA LEU A 209 9.44 7.95 16.61
C LEU A 209 9.80 8.17 18.09
N ASP A 210 10.74 9.07 18.30
CA ASP A 210 11.23 9.55 19.60
C ASP A 210 10.35 10.66 20.19
N VAL A 211 9.44 11.22 19.39
CA VAL A 211 8.61 12.37 19.76
C VAL A 211 7.54 12.02 20.78
N VAL A 212 6.78 10.93 20.54
CA VAL A 212 5.81 10.38 21.49
C VAL A 212 6.22 8.93 21.75
N PRO A 213 6.63 8.57 22.99
CA PRO A 213 7.12 7.23 23.28
C PRO A 213 6.11 6.14 22.91
N GLY A 214 6.44 5.32 21.91
CA GLY A 214 5.59 4.26 21.38
C GLY A 214 4.66 4.68 20.23
N SER A 215 4.81 5.87 19.66
CA SER A 215 4.07 6.30 18.47
C SER A 215 4.76 5.95 17.15
N GLY A 216 5.96 5.39 17.20
CA GLY A 216 6.63 4.83 16.04
C GLY A 216 6.64 3.30 16.07
N CYS A 217 7.27 2.73 15.06
CA CYS A 217 7.19 1.29 14.84
C CYS A 217 8.19 0.52 15.67
N SER A 218 7.72 -0.41 16.49
CA SER A 218 8.56 -1.46 17.07
C SER A 218 8.80 -2.60 16.09
N TRP A 219 7.84 -2.82 15.17
CA TRP A 219 7.74 -4.03 14.33
C TRP A 219 7.68 -5.33 15.15
N ASP A 220 7.43 -5.21 16.46
CA ASP A 220 7.35 -6.33 17.38
C ASP A 220 5.93 -6.86 17.42
N TYR A 221 5.77 -8.06 16.85
CA TYR A 221 4.52 -8.79 16.79
C TYR A 221 4.45 -9.92 17.84
N ALA A 222 5.33 -9.95 18.83
CA ALA A 222 5.45 -11.03 19.82
C ALA A 222 4.12 -11.42 20.47
N LYS A 223 3.26 -10.43 20.77
CA LYS A 223 1.94 -10.66 21.38
C LYS A 223 0.98 -11.44 20.48
N PHE A 224 1.21 -11.44 19.17
CA PHE A 224 0.35 -12.07 18.16
C PHE A 224 0.99 -13.33 17.56
N GLN A 225 2.25 -13.65 17.90
CA GLN A 225 2.92 -14.86 17.44
C GLN A 225 2.15 -16.14 17.79
N ASN A 226 1.43 -16.16 18.92
CA ASN A 226 0.66 -17.33 19.34
C ASN A 226 -0.72 -17.42 18.67
N ASP A 227 -1.19 -16.36 18.03
CA ASP A 227 -2.42 -16.40 17.25
C ASP A 227 -2.13 -16.93 15.85
N PHE A 228 -2.20 -18.26 15.73
CA PHE A 228 -1.86 -18.98 14.52
C PHE A 228 -2.71 -18.58 13.30
N HIS A 229 -3.83 -17.90 13.50
CA HIS A 229 -4.68 -17.40 12.44
C HIS A 229 -4.12 -16.16 11.73
N TYR A 230 -3.03 -15.56 12.20
CA TYR A 230 -2.33 -14.51 11.47
C TYR A 230 -1.02 -14.98 10.88
N ASN A 231 -0.45 -16.09 11.37
CA ASN A 231 0.86 -16.58 10.92
C ASN A 231 0.88 -16.82 9.40
N ALA A 232 1.94 -16.35 8.75
CA ALA A 232 2.32 -16.76 7.41
C ALA A 232 3.53 -17.69 7.51
N VAL A 233 3.45 -18.86 6.88
CA VAL A 233 4.49 -19.90 6.98
C VAL A 233 5.04 -20.32 5.63
N THR A 234 6.32 -20.64 5.63
CA THR A 234 7.04 -21.16 4.46
C THR A 234 8.03 -22.24 4.88
N GLY A 235 8.47 -23.06 3.92
CA GLY A 235 9.33 -24.21 4.17
C GLY A 235 8.75 -25.17 5.22
N GLY A 236 9.64 -25.90 5.90
CA GLY A 236 9.28 -26.85 6.96
C GLY A 236 8.66 -28.15 6.45
N SER A 237 8.00 -28.87 7.35
CA SER A 237 7.38 -30.17 7.09
C SER A 237 6.25 -30.11 6.07
N GLY A 238 5.58 -28.95 5.93
CA GLY A 238 4.42 -28.79 5.06
C GLY A 238 3.23 -29.67 5.47
N LYS A 239 3.22 -30.21 6.70
CA LYS A 239 2.11 -30.97 7.26
C LYS A 239 0.88 -30.05 7.40
N LYS A 240 -0.31 -30.49 7.00
CA LYS A 240 -1.55 -29.73 7.27
C LYS A 240 -1.76 -29.58 8.78
N CYS A 241 -2.21 -28.41 9.22
CA CYS A 241 -2.52 -28.13 10.61
C CYS A 241 -3.85 -27.38 10.75
N GLY A 242 -4.46 -27.46 11.92
CA GLY A 242 -5.66 -26.73 12.32
C GLY A 242 -5.58 -26.10 13.71
N ALA A 243 -4.50 -26.36 14.47
CA ALA A 243 -4.27 -25.82 15.80
C ALA A 243 -2.78 -25.52 16.07
N PRO A 244 -2.45 -24.65 17.05
CA PRO A 244 -1.06 -24.31 17.39
C PRO A 244 -0.18 -25.53 17.73
N GLY A 245 -0.74 -26.55 18.37
CA GLY A 245 -0.02 -27.75 18.83
C GLY A 245 0.21 -28.83 17.78
N ASP A 246 -0.27 -28.65 16.55
CA ASP A 246 -0.14 -29.67 15.50
C ASP A 246 1.27 -29.78 14.92
N CYS A 247 2.10 -28.76 15.16
CA CYS A 247 3.42 -28.59 14.59
C CYS A 247 4.52 -28.88 15.63
N GLY A 248 5.55 -29.61 15.22
CA GLY A 248 6.72 -29.93 16.05
C GLY A 248 7.98 -29.23 15.54
N ASN A 249 9.12 -29.49 16.18
CA ASN A 249 10.45 -29.05 15.72
C ASN A 249 10.59 -27.52 15.54
N GLY A 250 9.92 -26.73 16.37
CA GLY A 250 9.95 -25.26 16.28
C GLY A 250 9.17 -24.67 15.10
N GLU A 251 8.37 -25.48 14.40
CA GLU A 251 7.42 -25.00 13.40
C GLU A 251 6.15 -24.47 14.06
N VAL A 252 5.47 -23.56 13.35
CA VAL A 252 4.18 -23.03 13.78
C VAL A 252 3.12 -23.36 12.73
N CYS A 253 1.88 -23.49 13.19
CA CYS A 253 0.75 -23.55 12.29
C CYS A 253 0.48 -22.15 11.71
N GLY A 254 0.22 -22.05 10.41
CA GLY A 254 -0.13 -20.79 9.76
C GLY A 254 -0.48 -20.96 8.29
N TYR A 255 -0.85 -19.86 7.64
CA TYR A 255 -1.22 -19.89 6.23
C TYR A 255 -0.03 -19.98 5.31
N LYS A 256 -0.21 -20.78 4.26
CA LYS A 256 0.65 -20.85 3.08
C LYS A 256 -0.25 -20.79 1.86
N PHE A 257 0.11 -19.91 0.92
CA PHE A 257 -0.53 -19.91 -0.39
C PHE A 257 0.09 -21.02 -1.25
N VAL A 258 -0.78 -21.84 -1.86
CA VAL A 258 -0.39 -22.92 -2.75
C VAL A 258 -0.92 -22.59 -4.14
N PRO A 259 -0.04 -22.33 -5.14
CA PRO A 259 -0.47 -22.04 -6.51
C PRO A 259 -1.44 -23.11 -7.04
N GLY A 260 -2.55 -22.66 -7.64
CA GLY A 260 -3.60 -23.53 -8.17
C GLY A 260 -4.55 -24.14 -7.13
N VAL A 261 -4.24 -24.01 -5.83
CA VAL A 261 -5.08 -24.53 -4.72
C VAL A 261 -5.67 -23.39 -3.89
N GLY A 262 -4.92 -22.31 -3.68
CA GLY A 262 -5.34 -21.19 -2.83
C GLY A 262 -4.66 -21.21 -1.46
N LEU A 263 -5.29 -20.56 -0.48
CA LEU A 263 -4.73 -20.41 0.86
C LEU A 263 -5.08 -21.63 1.74
N GLY A 264 -4.10 -22.19 2.45
CA GLY A 264 -4.33 -23.29 3.40
C GLY A 264 -3.42 -23.22 4.63
N MET A 265 -3.77 -23.97 5.68
CA MET A 265 -3.05 -24.00 6.95
C MET A 265 -2.05 -25.17 7.00
N TYR A 266 -0.78 -24.85 7.25
CA TYR A 266 0.32 -25.81 7.26
C TYR A 266 1.30 -25.52 8.39
N CYS A 267 2.05 -26.54 8.80
CA CYS A 267 3.22 -26.39 9.63
C CYS A 267 4.40 -25.91 8.79
N GLY A 268 5.08 -24.87 9.27
CA GLY A 268 6.28 -24.34 8.65
C GLY A 268 6.99 -23.31 9.51
N LYS A 269 8.02 -22.67 8.95
CA LYS A 269 8.71 -21.56 9.59
C LYS A 269 7.91 -20.29 9.35
N ARG A 270 7.64 -19.53 10.42
CA ARG A 270 7.01 -18.21 10.31
C ARG A 270 7.92 -17.28 9.50
N TYR A 271 7.35 -16.58 8.52
CA TYR A 271 8.06 -15.53 7.78
C TYR A 271 7.33 -14.19 7.77
N GLY A 272 6.17 -14.12 8.43
CA GLY A 272 5.34 -12.92 8.48
C GLY A 272 3.97 -13.19 9.09
N PHE A 273 3.10 -12.20 8.95
CA PHE A 273 1.71 -12.25 9.36
C PHE A 273 0.80 -11.72 8.26
N TYR A 274 -0.23 -12.48 7.90
CA TYR A 274 -1.29 -12.01 7.02
C TYR A 274 -2.18 -10.98 7.72
N SER A 275 -2.69 -10.01 6.97
CA SER A 275 -3.86 -9.25 7.39
C SER A 275 -5.13 -10.06 7.12
N ALA A 276 -6.20 -9.80 7.87
CA ALA A 276 -7.51 -10.39 7.59
C ALA A 276 -8.03 -10.01 6.19
N ASN A 277 -7.78 -8.76 5.75
CA ASN A 277 -8.09 -8.31 4.40
C ASN A 277 -7.47 -9.24 3.33
N GLN A 278 -6.19 -9.57 3.48
CA GLN A 278 -5.50 -10.45 2.56
C GLN A 278 -6.05 -11.89 2.58
N VAL A 279 -6.37 -12.41 3.75
CA VAL A 279 -6.95 -13.76 3.89
C VAL A 279 -8.34 -13.83 3.27
N CYS A 280 -9.20 -12.85 3.53
CA CYS A 280 -10.54 -12.80 2.97
C CYS A 280 -10.54 -12.59 1.44
N ALA A 281 -9.49 -11.97 0.91
CA ALA A 281 -9.32 -11.76 -0.51
C ALA A 281 -8.80 -12.99 -1.28
N LEU A 282 -7.86 -13.76 -0.71
CA LEU A 282 -7.28 -14.95 -1.37
C LEU A 282 -8.16 -16.20 -1.31
N ASP A 283 -9.44 -16.03 -1.00
CA ASP A 283 -10.47 -17.07 -0.93
C ASP A 283 -10.06 -18.28 -0.07
N GLY A 284 -9.97 -18.06 1.23
CA GLY A 284 -9.63 -19.09 2.21
C GLY A 284 -10.77 -19.56 3.11
N GLY A 285 -11.99 -19.00 3.00
CA GLY A 285 -13.15 -19.41 3.81
C GLY A 285 -12.81 -19.73 5.27
N ASN A 286 -11.94 -18.95 5.92
CA ASN A 286 -11.51 -19.32 7.27
C ASN A 286 -12.61 -18.94 8.26
N LYS A 287 -13.04 -19.94 9.04
CA LYS A 287 -13.89 -19.81 10.22
C LYS A 287 -13.43 -18.71 11.20
N HIS A 288 -12.14 -18.38 11.23
CA HIS A 288 -11.58 -17.38 12.13
C HIS A 288 -11.97 -15.94 11.74
N PHE A 289 -11.67 -15.52 10.51
CA PHE A 289 -12.03 -14.17 10.03
C PHE A 289 -13.47 -14.08 9.52
N LYS A 290 -14.17 -15.21 9.41
CA LYS A 290 -15.60 -15.27 9.09
C LYS A 290 -15.94 -14.53 7.79
N CYS A 291 -15.02 -14.56 6.82
CA CYS A 291 -15.08 -13.74 5.61
C CYS A 291 -16.41 -13.87 4.84
N ASP A 292 -17.03 -15.05 4.83
CA ASP A 292 -18.30 -15.32 4.14
C ASP A 292 -19.55 -15.20 5.03
N GLU A 293 -19.39 -14.97 6.33
CA GLU A 293 -20.53 -14.67 7.21
C GLU A 293 -21.10 -13.29 6.86
N SER A 294 -22.42 -13.15 7.07
CA SER A 294 -23.07 -11.85 6.99
C SER A 294 -22.42 -10.89 7.99
N ALA A 295 -22.13 -9.68 7.54
CA ALA A 295 -21.68 -8.61 8.41
C ALA A 295 -22.82 -8.09 9.32
N GLY A 296 -24.06 -8.54 9.11
CA GLY A 296 -25.22 -8.15 9.89
C GLY A 296 -25.68 -6.72 9.63
N ASP A 297 -25.36 -6.19 8.44
CA ASP A 297 -25.88 -4.91 7.95
C ASP A 297 -27.20 -5.08 7.18
N ALA A 298 -27.93 -3.97 7.03
CA ALA A 298 -29.19 -3.93 6.28
C ALA A 298 -29.01 -4.18 4.76
N THR A 299 -27.78 -4.15 4.25
CA THR A 299 -27.47 -4.31 2.82
C THR A 299 -27.18 -5.76 2.41
N GLY A 300 -27.04 -6.66 3.39
CA GLY A 300 -26.78 -8.09 3.16
C GLY A 300 -25.33 -8.40 2.80
N LEU A 301 -24.38 -7.50 3.10
CA LEU A 301 -22.97 -7.72 2.77
C LEU A 301 -22.33 -8.78 3.67
N LYS A 302 -21.29 -9.40 3.15
CA LYS A 302 -20.40 -10.30 3.89
C LYS A 302 -19.24 -9.52 4.50
N ILE A 303 -18.60 -10.10 5.52
CA ILE A 303 -17.40 -9.50 6.14
C ILE A 303 -16.30 -9.24 5.09
N ARG A 304 -16.13 -10.11 4.10
CA ARG A 304 -15.17 -9.90 3.01
C ARG A 304 -15.50 -8.70 2.12
N ASP A 305 -16.77 -8.34 1.98
CA ASP A 305 -17.18 -7.18 1.19
C ASP A 305 -16.84 -5.89 1.94
N ILE A 306 -16.94 -5.88 3.27
CA ILE A 306 -16.48 -4.75 4.09
C ILE A 306 -14.96 -4.62 4.00
N HIS A 307 -14.20 -5.71 4.09
CA HIS A 307 -12.76 -5.67 3.81
C HIS A 307 -12.49 -5.16 2.39
N GLY A 308 -13.19 -5.65 1.38
CA GLY A 308 -12.98 -5.23 0.01
C GLY A 308 -13.42 -3.80 -0.31
N CYS A 309 -14.15 -3.13 0.60
CA CYS A 309 -14.88 -1.90 0.29
C CYS A 309 -15.78 -2.08 -0.95
N VAL A 310 -16.56 -3.18 -0.96
CA VAL A 310 -17.44 -3.56 -2.06
C VAL A 310 -18.90 -3.37 -1.65
N GLY A 311 -19.76 -3.04 -2.62
CA GLY A 311 -21.17 -2.69 -2.38
C GLY A 311 -21.32 -1.19 -2.15
N PRO A 312 -22.44 -0.70 -1.59
CA PRO A 312 -22.70 0.75 -1.43
C PRO A 312 -21.67 1.50 -0.57
N GLN A 313 -20.76 0.79 0.10
CA GLN A 313 -19.68 1.36 0.87
C GLN A 313 -18.54 1.71 -0.09
N TYR A 314 -18.48 2.94 -0.57
CA TYR A 314 -17.38 3.42 -1.45
C TYR A 314 -16.65 4.63 -0.91
N LEU A 315 -17.13 5.23 0.19
CA LEU A 315 -16.57 6.47 0.72
C LEU A 315 -15.76 6.18 1.97
N SER A 316 -14.61 6.85 2.09
CA SER A 316 -13.87 6.85 3.34
C SER A 316 -14.68 7.56 4.42
N GLY A 317 -14.80 7.00 5.62
CA GLY A 317 -15.49 7.66 6.73
C GLY A 317 -14.87 9.00 7.18
N TYR A 318 -13.69 9.38 6.66
CA TYR A 318 -13.09 10.71 6.86
C TYR A 318 -13.63 11.78 5.91
N GLN A 319 -14.29 11.38 4.82
CA GLN A 319 -14.86 12.32 3.85
C GLN A 319 -16.16 12.96 4.38
N PRO A 320 -16.39 14.26 4.14
CA PRO A 320 -17.65 14.93 4.53
C PRO A 320 -18.91 14.32 3.91
N ALA A 321 -18.79 13.74 2.71
CA ALA A 321 -19.92 13.15 1.98
C ALA A 321 -20.35 11.77 2.52
N SER A 322 -19.55 11.18 3.41
CA SER A 322 -19.81 9.88 4.01
C SER A 322 -20.95 9.99 5.00
N LYS A 323 -21.95 9.12 4.84
CA LYS A 323 -23.19 9.17 5.62
C LYS A 323 -23.18 8.24 6.85
N GLY A 324 -22.17 7.36 6.96
CA GLY A 324 -21.86 6.61 8.19
C GLY A 324 -22.89 5.56 8.59
N LYS A 325 -23.91 5.29 7.77
CA LYS A 325 -24.86 4.21 8.02
C LYS A 325 -24.28 2.86 7.61
N ASP A 326 -24.92 1.79 8.09
CA ASP A 326 -24.68 0.42 7.65
C ASP A 326 -24.58 0.36 6.13
N GLY A 327 -23.37 0.12 5.61
CA GLY A 327 -23.15 -0.02 4.18
C GLY A 327 -22.77 1.25 3.41
N GLU A 328 -22.46 2.39 4.03
CA GLU A 328 -22.17 3.64 3.29
C GLU A 328 -20.75 4.19 3.47
N ALA A 329 -19.97 3.65 4.42
CA ALA A 329 -18.57 4.06 4.65
C ALA A 329 -17.63 2.86 4.82
N CYS A 330 -16.49 2.92 4.13
CA CYS A 330 -15.36 2.01 4.30
C CYS A 330 -14.29 2.66 5.15
N GLY A 331 -13.68 1.89 6.04
CA GLY A 331 -12.63 2.44 6.87
C GLY A 331 -13.14 3.49 7.84
N CYS A 332 -12.19 4.25 8.36
CA CYS A 332 -12.32 5.19 9.46
C CYS A 332 -12.14 4.59 10.86
N THR A 333 -10.91 4.73 11.35
CA THR A 333 -10.56 4.37 12.73
C THR A 333 -9.73 5.46 13.39
N ASP A 334 -10.30 6.02 14.45
CA ASP A 334 -9.59 6.91 15.37
C ASP A 334 -8.69 6.10 16.32
N TRP A 335 -7.49 5.76 15.86
CA TRP A 335 -6.57 4.83 16.52
C TRP A 335 -6.18 5.19 17.96
N GLN A 336 -6.08 6.48 18.28
CA GLN A 336 -5.87 6.97 19.64
C GLN A 336 -6.95 6.51 20.63
N ASP A 337 -8.19 6.37 20.17
CA ASP A 337 -9.32 5.94 21.02
C ASP A 337 -9.25 4.42 21.30
N ARG A 338 -8.37 3.71 20.59
CA ARG A 338 -8.08 2.29 20.74
C ARG A 338 -6.75 2.01 21.46
N GLY A 339 -6.17 3.04 22.07
CA GLY A 339 -4.92 2.94 22.84
C GLY A 339 -3.67 2.81 21.96
N VAL A 340 -3.76 3.07 20.66
CA VAL A 340 -2.58 3.24 19.81
C VAL A 340 -2.05 4.65 20.02
N LYS A 341 -0.78 4.76 20.40
CA LYS A 341 -0.14 6.06 20.50
C LYS A 341 0.11 6.60 19.10
N VAL A 342 -0.47 7.74 18.79
CA VAL A 342 -0.25 8.47 17.54
C VAL A 342 0.27 9.86 17.89
N PHE A 343 1.10 10.43 17.02
CA PHE A 343 1.55 11.80 17.21
C PHE A 343 0.39 12.75 16.94
N ASN A 344 0.08 13.65 17.88
CA ASN A 344 -1.17 14.41 17.87
C ASN A 344 -0.92 15.92 17.87
N THR A 345 -0.70 16.51 16.68
CA THR A 345 -0.72 17.97 16.41
C THR A 345 -0.68 18.26 14.90
N PRO A 346 -1.52 19.16 14.33
CA PRO A 346 -2.99 19.16 14.32
C PRO A 346 -3.62 19.05 12.91
N PRO A 347 -4.78 18.37 12.79
CA PRO A 347 -5.10 17.06 13.33
C PRO A 347 -5.03 16.02 12.21
N THR A 348 -4.62 14.80 12.54
CA THR A 348 -5.10 13.64 11.78
C THR A 348 -6.61 13.77 11.75
N GLU A 349 -7.18 13.88 10.55
CA GLU A 349 -8.61 14.13 10.38
C GLU A 349 -9.38 13.10 11.21
N LYS A 350 -10.28 13.57 12.06
CA LYS A 350 -11.11 12.67 12.87
C LYS A 350 -12.14 12.01 11.99
N CYS A 351 -12.59 10.83 12.42
CA CYS A 351 -13.68 10.19 11.73
C CYS A 351 -14.93 11.06 11.72
N LYS A 352 -15.49 11.28 10.52
CA LYS A 352 -16.73 12.05 10.33
C LYS A 352 -17.95 11.15 10.26
N ALA A 353 -17.75 9.92 9.79
CA ALA A 353 -18.78 8.92 9.59
C ALA A 353 -18.18 7.54 9.82
N VAL A 354 -18.82 6.72 10.65
CA VAL A 354 -18.28 5.41 11.03
C VAL A 354 -19.33 4.34 10.81
N ASN A 355 -19.00 3.36 9.97
CA ASN A 355 -19.81 2.14 9.82
C ASN A 355 -19.68 1.30 11.12
N PRO A 356 -20.76 1.03 11.87
CA PRO A 356 -20.68 0.23 13.09
C PRO A 356 -20.10 -1.17 12.85
N LYS A 357 -20.38 -1.77 11.67
CA LYS A 357 -19.86 -3.08 11.29
C LYS A 357 -18.38 -3.06 10.96
N TRP A 358 -17.86 -1.94 10.46
CA TRP A 358 -16.42 -1.73 10.34
C TRP A 358 -15.74 -1.82 11.71
N ILE A 359 -16.24 -1.07 12.70
CA ILE A 359 -15.69 -1.06 14.06
C ILE A 359 -15.82 -2.42 14.74
N GLU A 360 -16.96 -3.10 14.56
CA GLU A 360 -17.24 -4.37 15.21
C GLU A 360 -16.44 -5.53 14.61
N LYS A 361 -16.38 -5.62 13.27
CA LYS A 361 -15.89 -6.81 12.55
C LYS A 361 -14.48 -6.65 11.97
N ILE A 362 -14.10 -5.44 11.56
CA ILE A 362 -12.88 -5.23 10.78
C ILE A 362 -11.76 -4.68 11.64
N VAL A 363 -12.01 -3.59 12.37
CA VAL A 363 -10.96 -2.92 13.16
C VAL A 363 -10.22 -3.86 14.13
N PRO A 364 -10.88 -4.79 14.87
CA PRO A 364 -10.18 -5.73 15.74
C PRO A 364 -9.14 -6.59 15.01
N THR A 365 -9.33 -6.82 13.71
CA THR A 365 -8.40 -7.60 12.88
C THR A 365 -7.19 -6.79 12.40
N LEU A 366 -7.23 -5.46 12.52
CA LEU A 366 -6.16 -4.52 12.10
C LEU A 366 -5.34 -4.00 13.29
N ASP A 367 -5.91 -4.03 14.50
CA ASP A 367 -5.30 -3.57 15.76
C ASP A 367 -3.85 -4.01 15.93
N PHE A 368 -3.54 -5.27 15.60
CA PHE A 368 -2.22 -5.84 15.83
C PHE A 368 -1.15 -5.21 14.92
N LEU A 369 -1.47 -5.01 13.65
CA LEU A 369 -0.63 -4.31 12.68
C LEU A 369 -0.37 -2.89 13.14
N LYS A 370 -1.45 -2.19 13.53
CA LYS A 370 -1.35 -0.81 13.96
C LYS A 370 -0.56 -0.64 15.25
N LYS A 371 -0.77 -1.50 16.24
CA LYS A 371 -0.05 -1.44 17.54
C LYS A 371 1.44 -1.73 17.39
N ALA A 372 1.84 -2.61 16.47
CA ALA A 372 3.25 -2.90 16.21
C ALA A 372 3.92 -1.78 15.40
N CYS A 373 3.16 -1.09 14.55
CA CYS A 373 3.68 0.00 13.72
C CYS A 373 2.63 1.10 13.48
N PRO A 374 2.49 2.07 14.41
CA PRO A 374 1.45 3.10 14.34
C PRO A 374 1.54 4.02 13.12
N THR A 375 2.70 4.13 12.47
CA THR A 375 2.87 4.97 11.27
C THR A 375 2.60 4.21 9.96
N THR A 376 2.17 2.95 10.02
CA THR A 376 1.84 2.18 8.80
C THR A 376 0.37 2.22 8.47
N TYR A 377 0.13 2.25 7.16
CA TYR A 377 -1.20 2.17 6.58
C TYR A 377 -1.70 0.72 6.64
N THR A 378 -2.76 0.50 7.42
CA THR A 378 -3.32 -0.84 7.67
C THR A 378 -4.47 -1.18 6.74
N TYR A 379 -5.10 -0.16 6.13
CA TYR A 379 -6.24 -0.34 5.23
C TYR A 379 -6.47 0.92 4.34
N PRO A 380 -6.91 0.78 3.06
CA PRO A 380 -7.06 1.86 2.08
C PRO A 380 -7.91 3.09 2.45
N TYR A 381 -8.63 3.05 3.57
CA TYR A 381 -9.54 4.12 3.99
C TYR A 381 -9.49 4.37 5.51
N ASP A 382 -8.51 3.81 6.21
CA ASP A 382 -8.56 3.59 7.66
C ASP A 382 -7.86 4.65 8.50
N ASP A 383 -6.79 5.32 8.05
CA ASP A 383 -6.28 6.44 8.84
C ASP A 383 -5.41 7.50 8.14
N MET A 384 -5.52 8.72 8.66
CA MET A 384 -4.68 9.88 8.34
C MET A 384 -3.38 9.92 9.16
N THR A 385 -3.15 8.94 10.03
CA THR A 385 -1.98 8.80 10.92
C THR A 385 -0.80 8.06 10.26
N SER A 386 -0.89 7.75 8.96
CA SER A 386 0.10 6.93 8.24
C SER A 386 0.56 7.52 6.91
N THR A 387 -0.06 8.60 6.45
CA THR A 387 0.37 9.31 5.24
C THR A 387 1.31 10.44 5.63
N PHE A 388 2.47 10.46 5.00
CA PHE A 388 3.48 11.48 5.18
C PHE A 388 3.56 12.32 3.91
N VAL A 389 3.98 13.57 4.07
CA VAL A 389 4.10 14.53 2.97
C VAL A 389 5.45 15.20 2.99
N CYS A 390 6.04 15.47 1.83
CA CYS A 390 7.25 16.28 1.77
C CYS A 390 7.26 17.18 0.53
N GLY A 391 7.47 18.47 0.77
CA GLY A 391 7.46 19.49 -0.28
C GLY A 391 8.77 19.54 -1.07
N GLY A 392 8.66 19.73 -2.39
CA GLY A 392 9.78 19.81 -3.32
C GLY A 392 10.23 18.44 -3.82
N GLU A 393 11.14 18.44 -4.78
CA GLU A 393 11.67 17.20 -5.36
C GLU A 393 12.70 16.59 -4.40
N LYS A 394 12.34 15.47 -3.77
CA LYS A 394 13.21 14.77 -2.82
C LYS A 394 13.77 13.47 -3.38
N LYS A 395 14.97 13.14 -2.91
CA LYS A 395 15.49 11.78 -2.93
C LYS A 395 14.93 11.03 -1.74
N TYR A 396 14.72 9.73 -1.88
CA TYR A 396 14.19 8.89 -0.82
C TYR A 396 15.13 7.72 -0.54
N ARG A 397 15.01 7.16 0.67
CA ARG A 397 15.62 5.89 1.04
C ARG A 397 14.57 4.94 1.59
N ILE A 398 14.61 3.71 1.11
CA ILE A 398 13.93 2.57 1.73
C ILE A 398 14.98 1.78 2.48
N THR A 399 14.75 1.56 3.77
CA THR A 399 15.57 0.64 4.57
C THR A 399 14.75 -0.58 4.92
N PHE A 400 15.21 -1.75 4.49
CA PHE A 400 14.68 -3.04 4.93
C PHE A 400 15.33 -3.43 6.25
N CYS A 401 14.56 -3.95 7.21
CA CYS A 401 15.02 -4.26 8.57
C CYS A 401 15.71 -3.07 9.27
N PRO A 402 15.08 -1.87 9.36
CA PRO A 402 15.69 -0.68 9.98
C PRO A 402 16.13 -0.88 11.44
N MET A 403 15.62 -1.90 12.13
CA MET A 403 15.97 -2.25 13.51
C MET A 403 16.32 -3.75 13.65
N GLY A 404 16.72 -4.40 12.57
CA GLY A 404 16.78 -5.86 12.49
C GLY A 404 15.44 -6.48 12.07
N ASP A 405 15.29 -7.79 12.29
CA ASP A 405 14.13 -8.57 11.87
C ASP A 405 13.44 -9.27 13.05
N PRO A 406 12.64 -8.55 13.85
CA PRO A 406 11.83 -9.14 14.93
C PRO A 406 10.64 -9.95 14.41
N ILE A 407 10.35 -9.95 13.10
CA ILE A 407 9.16 -10.59 12.53
C ILE A 407 9.40 -12.08 12.30
N SER A 408 10.61 -12.45 11.87
CA SER A 408 10.99 -13.85 11.66
C SER A 408 11.61 -14.54 12.88
N ALA A 409 11.63 -13.85 14.03
CA ALA A 409 12.12 -14.37 15.31
C ALA A 409 11.16 -15.38 15.96
#